data_AF-A0A1A8BWL4-F1
#
_entry.id   AF-A0A1A8BWL4-F1
#
_cell.length_a   1.000
_cell.length_b   1.000
_cell.length_c   1.000
_cell.angle_alpha   90.00
_cell.angle_beta   90.00
_cell.angle_gamma   90.00
#
_symmetry.space_group_name_H-M   'P 1'
#
loop_
_entity.id
_entity.type
_entity.pdbx_description
1 polymer ?
#
loop_
_entity_poly.entity_id
_entity_poly.type
_entity_poly.pdbx_seq_one_letter_code
_entity_poly.pdbx_strand_id
1 'polypeptide(L)'
;YRQQLLKHSDVPKLLLLSMSGLEDQPFKLQLLQTLQILSRSSDDICASVLDERGAESICLHMNEPDPSAQVLLCSSEILWNLLEGGMKEEILREEQVMLHLLSLANPDGEQERSSAQQEELQLQALGAVSCLAPLLLDDYVFCRGNTQLLLLLDSLVCQSTVGLLSGVLIQLQAGCDEQDVVVVEMMSDIQWILSELCESDARAKEQFGSGGVEMVVNFLKRGSEKFYSGLGHNRLLLSTVDCVWSCVVGSDATEDYFLAKQGASLLLDLLRTSPRCVHGVVLATLLDLCDNPNTRSQILSWRDTDGQTAPRILLELWRDEEEELGVLRDQHGRIKDPKKPILTHLQQEVSSGSSFPADSPSAAVLEVSENLRAKIYLIFCCLGFQELPGLSAEDFVTLSIVRRYLNFKVGEVWDEVSRELFLEGTRLTSSDEEALRSICETSEETARRVMEEQSDILEQQQSVELHEEM
;
A
#
# COMPACT_ATOMS: atom_id res chain seq x y z
N TYR A 1 -46.20 -6.45 20.19
CA TYR A 1 -47.60 -6.05 19.95
C TYR A 1 -47.74 -4.71 19.23
N ARG A 2 -47.41 -3.54 19.81
CA ARG A 2 -47.56 -2.23 19.13
C ARG A 2 -46.69 -2.05 17.88
N GLN A 3 -45.42 -2.50 17.91
CA GLN A 3 -44.57 -2.52 16.72
C GLN A 3 -45.07 -3.49 15.63
N GLN A 4 -45.63 -4.64 16.00
CA GLN A 4 -46.27 -5.57 15.04
C GLN A 4 -47.51 -5.00 14.36
N LEU A 5 -48.24 -4.11 15.03
CA LEU A 5 -49.36 -3.37 14.44
C LEU A 5 -48.90 -2.32 13.44
N LEU A 6 -47.77 -1.66 13.70
CA LEU A 6 -47.15 -0.69 12.78
C LEU A 6 -46.56 -1.36 11.53
N LYS A 7 -46.05 -2.60 11.65
CA LYS A 7 -45.57 -3.41 10.51
C LYS A 7 -46.65 -3.75 9.48
N HIS A 8 -47.93 -3.69 9.86
CA HIS A 8 -49.06 -4.06 9.00
C HIS A 8 -50.00 -2.89 8.76
N SER A 9 -49.55 -1.66 9.03
CA SER A 9 -50.34 -0.45 8.79
C SER A 9 -49.69 0.42 7.70
N ASP A 10 -50.52 1.18 6.98
CA ASP A 10 -50.06 2.15 5.98
C ASP A 10 -49.46 3.42 6.60
N VAL A 11 -49.13 3.39 7.90
CA VAL A 11 -48.64 4.56 8.64
C VAL A 11 -47.31 5.09 8.06
N PRO A 12 -46.28 4.26 7.79
CA PRO A 12 -45.05 4.75 7.17
C PRO A 12 -45.29 5.42 5.80
N LYS A 13 -46.16 4.81 4.98
CA LYS A 13 -46.56 5.35 3.66
C LYS A 13 -47.28 6.68 3.78
N LEU A 14 -48.23 6.78 4.69
CA LEU A 14 -48.99 8.01 4.94
C LEU A 14 -48.10 9.13 5.50
N LEU A 15 -47.13 8.81 6.35
CA LEU A 15 -46.14 9.78 6.84
C LEU A 15 -45.34 10.37 5.66
N LEU A 16 -44.85 9.52 4.75
CA LEU A 16 -44.09 9.93 3.57
C LEU A 16 -44.94 10.78 2.62
N LEU A 17 -46.14 10.32 2.26
CA LEU A 17 -47.04 11.06 1.37
C LEU A 17 -47.44 12.41 1.95
N SER A 18 -47.62 12.50 3.26
CA SER A 18 -47.97 13.76 3.94
C SER A 18 -46.86 14.81 3.83
N MET A 19 -45.58 14.40 3.81
CA MET A 19 -44.44 15.32 3.72
C MET A 19 -44.43 16.14 2.43
N SER A 20 -44.86 15.55 1.30
CA SER A 20 -44.90 16.23 0.00
C SER A 20 -45.89 17.40 -0.08
N GLY A 21 -46.93 17.38 0.76
CA GLY A 21 -48.02 18.38 0.75
C GLY A 21 -47.92 19.44 1.84
N LEU A 22 -46.87 19.41 2.67
CA LEU A 22 -46.69 20.35 3.78
C LEU A 22 -45.72 21.47 3.39
N GLU A 23 -46.05 22.70 3.73
CA GLU A 23 -45.13 23.85 3.60
C GLU A 23 -44.44 24.19 4.94
N ASP A 24 -44.97 23.67 6.06
CA ASP A 24 -44.49 23.99 7.41
C ASP A 24 -43.30 23.11 7.84
N GLN A 25 -42.11 23.72 7.90
CA GLN A 25 -40.84 23.08 8.25
C GLN A 25 -40.84 22.33 9.61
N PRO A 26 -41.30 22.92 10.73
CA PRO A 26 -41.39 22.22 12.02
C PRO A 26 -42.19 20.92 11.97
N PHE A 27 -43.29 20.92 11.21
CA PHE A 27 -44.15 19.75 11.11
C PHE A 27 -43.52 18.67 10.21
N LYS A 28 -42.87 19.06 9.10
CA LYS A 28 -42.06 18.13 8.29
C LYS A 28 -40.98 17.45 9.12
N LEU A 29 -40.26 18.22 9.94
CA LEU A 29 -39.22 17.69 10.81
C LEU A 29 -39.77 16.66 11.81
N GLN A 30 -40.94 16.89 12.39
CA GLN A 30 -41.57 15.91 13.29
C GLN A 30 -41.96 14.61 12.56
N LEU A 31 -42.41 14.71 11.31
CA LEU A 31 -42.70 13.54 10.48
C LEU A 31 -41.41 12.76 10.17
N LEU A 32 -40.34 13.46 9.79
CA LEU A 32 -39.02 12.86 9.56
C LEU A 32 -38.47 12.19 10.83
N GLN A 33 -38.50 12.85 11.99
CA GLN A 33 -38.07 12.25 13.26
C GLN A 33 -38.89 11.00 13.64
N THR A 34 -40.19 11.02 13.33
CA THR A 34 -41.05 9.84 13.53
C THR A 34 -40.62 8.71 12.60
N LEU A 35 -40.36 9.02 11.34
CA LEU A 35 -39.91 8.04 10.34
C LEU A 35 -38.52 7.48 10.66
N GLN A 36 -37.62 8.30 11.18
CA GLN A 36 -36.28 7.92 11.67
C GLN A 36 -36.37 6.89 12.79
N ILE A 37 -37.21 7.10 13.81
CA ILE A 37 -37.41 6.14 14.89
C ILE A 37 -38.00 4.83 14.37
N LEU A 38 -38.94 4.92 13.43
CA LEU A 38 -39.61 3.75 12.86
C LEU A 38 -38.68 2.93 11.97
N SER A 39 -37.92 3.57 11.08
CA SER A 39 -36.93 2.91 10.21
C SER A 39 -35.85 2.18 11.01
N ARG A 40 -35.36 2.76 12.11
CA ARG A 40 -34.40 2.10 13.02
C ARG A 40 -34.95 0.84 13.70
N SER A 41 -36.28 0.68 13.74
CA SER A 41 -36.93 -0.35 14.56
C SER A 41 -37.34 -1.61 13.79
N SER A 42 -37.39 -1.58 12.45
CA SER A 42 -37.88 -2.70 11.65
C SER A 42 -37.58 -2.59 10.15
N ASP A 43 -36.96 -3.62 9.58
CA ASP A 43 -36.70 -3.72 8.13
C ASP A 43 -37.99 -3.73 7.28
N ASP A 44 -39.08 -4.35 7.78
CA ASP A 44 -40.38 -4.32 7.10
C ASP A 44 -40.92 -2.88 6.88
N ILE A 45 -40.58 -1.95 7.79
CA ILE A 45 -40.96 -0.54 7.65
C ILE A 45 -40.09 0.13 6.60
N CYS A 46 -38.79 -0.19 6.56
CA CYS A 46 -37.88 0.28 5.52
C CYS A 46 -38.35 -0.15 4.13
N ALA A 47 -38.76 -1.41 3.95
CA ALA A 47 -39.32 -1.90 2.69
C ALA A 47 -40.61 -1.15 2.28
N SER A 48 -41.53 -0.92 3.23
CA SER A 48 -42.76 -0.17 2.99
C SER A 48 -42.51 1.30 2.59
N VAL A 49 -41.41 1.89 3.07
CA VAL A 49 -40.97 3.24 2.67
C VAL A 49 -40.44 3.24 1.23
N LEU A 50 -39.66 2.23 0.83
CA LEU A 50 -39.09 2.12 -0.51
C LEU A 50 -40.15 1.78 -1.59
N ASP A 51 -41.18 1.01 -1.24
CA ASP A 51 -42.34 0.75 -2.11
C ASP A 51 -42.97 2.05 -2.68
N GLU A 52 -42.86 3.17 -1.97
CA GLU A 52 -43.47 4.45 -2.33
C GLU A 52 -42.46 5.49 -2.86
N ARG A 53 -41.28 5.05 -3.33
CA ARG A 53 -40.16 5.93 -3.73
C ARG A 53 -39.70 6.83 -2.58
N GLY A 54 -39.60 6.22 -1.40
CA GLY A 54 -39.32 6.93 -0.16
C GLY A 54 -37.92 7.54 -0.13
N ALA A 55 -36.91 6.90 -0.71
CA ALA A 55 -35.54 7.40 -0.68
C ALA A 55 -35.40 8.71 -1.48
N GLU A 56 -35.98 8.78 -2.67
CA GLU A 56 -36.02 9.97 -3.52
C GLU A 56 -36.84 11.08 -2.87
N SER A 57 -38.00 10.76 -2.29
CA SER A 57 -38.81 11.73 -1.56
C SER A 57 -38.01 12.32 -0.39
N ILE A 58 -37.24 11.51 0.34
CA ILE A 58 -36.38 11.97 1.43
C ILE A 58 -35.24 12.84 0.87
N CYS A 59 -34.57 12.43 -0.21
CA CYS A 59 -33.51 13.20 -0.86
C CYS A 59 -33.97 14.60 -1.32
N LEU A 60 -35.20 14.74 -1.83
CA LEU A 60 -35.75 16.03 -2.23
C LEU A 60 -35.85 17.03 -1.06
N HIS A 61 -36.14 16.54 0.14
CA HIS A 61 -36.25 17.37 1.34
C HIS A 61 -34.88 17.78 1.93
N MET A 62 -33.80 17.09 1.56
CA MET A 62 -32.44 17.41 2.01
C MET A 62 -31.92 18.73 1.45
N ASN A 63 -32.48 19.19 0.32
CA ASN A 63 -32.11 20.45 -0.32
C ASN A 63 -32.97 21.64 0.16
N GLU A 64 -33.89 21.44 1.09
CA GLU A 64 -34.71 22.53 1.63
C GLU A 64 -33.89 23.41 2.61
N PRO A 65 -34.10 24.74 2.64
CA PRO A 65 -33.35 25.64 3.51
C PRO A 65 -33.65 25.37 4.99
N ASP A 66 -32.68 24.79 5.69
CA ASP A 66 -32.78 24.46 7.11
C ASP A 66 -31.62 25.07 7.92
N PRO A 67 -31.84 26.19 8.63
CA PRO A 67 -30.80 26.84 9.45
C PRO A 67 -30.35 25.99 10.65
N SER A 68 -31.09 24.93 11.00
CA SER A 68 -30.76 24.03 12.11
C SER A 68 -30.02 22.75 11.69
N ALA A 69 -29.98 22.47 10.38
CA ALA A 69 -29.50 21.22 9.77
C ALA A 69 -30.18 19.93 10.29
N GLN A 70 -31.27 20.02 11.06
CA GLN A 70 -31.97 18.86 11.61
C GLN A 70 -32.75 18.06 10.56
N VAL A 71 -33.31 18.72 9.55
CA VAL A 71 -33.97 18.06 8.42
C VAL A 71 -32.96 17.23 7.65
N LEU A 72 -31.78 17.80 7.42
CA LEU A 72 -30.67 17.14 6.73
C LEU A 72 -30.20 15.90 7.48
N LEU A 73 -29.91 16.04 8.78
CA LEU A 73 -29.45 14.96 9.67
C LEU A 73 -30.48 13.84 9.83
N CYS A 74 -31.76 14.18 10.02
CA CYS A 74 -32.81 13.16 10.14
C CYS A 74 -32.98 12.41 8.81
N SER A 75 -32.91 13.12 7.69
CA SER A 75 -33.05 12.53 6.36
C SER A 75 -31.88 11.60 6.03
N SER A 76 -30.64 12.01 6.33
CA SER A 76 -29.46 11.18 6.13
C SER A 76 -29.45 9.93 7.02
N GLU A 77 -29.90 10.04 8.27
CA GLU A 77 -30.07 8.87 9.15
C GLU A 77 -31.15 7.89 8.66
N ILE A 78 -32.27 8.39 8.12
CA ILE A 78 -33.29 7.51 7.53
C ILE A 78 -32.69 6.77 6.33
N LEU A 79 -32.01 7.49 5.42
CA LEU A 79 -31.35 6.86 4.27
C LEU A 79 -30.32 5.81 4.72
N TRP A 80 -29.55 6.09 5.78
CA TRP A 80 -28.64 5.11 6.37
C TRP A 80 -29.36 3.87 6.91
N ASN A 81 -30.47 4.05 7.66
CA ASN A 81 -31.26 2.93 8.16
C ASN A 81 -31.85 2.07 7.03
N LEU A 82 -32.26 2.70 5.93
CA LEU A 82 -32.74 1.99 4.73
C LEU A 82 -31.61 1.13 4.11
N LEU A 83 -30.38 1.67 4.07
CA LEU A 83 -29.20 0.97 3.56
C LEU A 83 -28.73 -0.17 4.49
N GLU A 84 -28.73 0.05 5.80
CA GLU A 84 -28.31 -0.93 6.81
C GLU A 84 -29.29 -2.12 6.90
N GLY A 85 -30.59 -1.87 6.67
CA GLY A 85 -31.64 -2.89 6.61
C GLY A 85 -31.56 -3.83 5.40
N GLY A 86 -30.52 -3.72 4.57
CA GLY A 86 -30.26 -4.65 3.46
C GLY A 86 -31.05 -4.39 2.18
N MET A 87 -31.83 -3.30 2.11
CA MET A 87 -32.68 -2.95 0.95
C MET A 87 -31.90 -2.23 -0.15
N LYS A 88 -30.68 -2.68 -0.40
CA LYS A 88 -29.74 -2.00 -1.30
C LYS A 88 -30.32 -1.93 -2.72
N GLU A 89 -30.76 -3.07 -3.27
CA GLU A 89 -31.32 -3.19 -4.62
C GLU A 89 -32.56 -2.32 -4.88
N GLU A 90 -33.40 -2.09 -3.87
CA GLU A 90 -34.57 -1.23 -3.99
C GLU A 90 -34.19 0.25 -4.02
N ILE A 91 -33.20 0.65 -3.21
CA ILE A 91 -32.60 1.99 -3.26
C ILE A 91 -31.90 2.23 -4.61
N LEU A 92 -31.27 1.20 -5.21
CA LEU A 92 -30.66 1.31 -6.55
C LEU A 92 -31.69 1.66 -7.64
N ARG A 93 -32.98 1.35 -7.43
CA ARG A 93 -34.03 1.66 -8.41
C ARG A 93 -34.50 3.11 -8.33
N GLU A 94 -34.15 3.83 -7.27
CA GLU A 94 -34.48 5.23 -7.08
C GLU A 94 -33.32 6.11 -7.60
N GLU A 95 -33.55 6.84 -8.71
CA GLU A 95 -32.54 7.71 -9.32
C GLU A 95 -32.11 8.84 -8.37
N GLN A 96 -30.89 9.38 -8.56
CA GLN A 96 -30.34 10.55 -7.86
C GLN A 96 -29.89 10.36 -6.40
N VAL A 97 -30.12 9.22 -5.76
CA VAL A 97 -29.72 8.99 -4.35
C VAL A 97 -28.20 9.17 -4.17
N MET A 98 -27.39 8.60 -5.07
CA MET A 98 -25.93 8.74 -5.03
C MET A 98 -25.46 10.19 -5.24
N LEU A 99 -26.10 10.94 -6.16
CA LEU A 99 -25.83 12.36 -6.39
C LEU A 99 -26.09 13.20 -5.13
N HIS A 100 -27.22 12.95 -4.46
CA HIS A 100 -27.58 13.67 -3.24
C HIS A 100 -26.64 13.32 -2.09
N LEU A 101 -26.32 12.04 -1.90
CA LEU A 101 -25.36 11.60 -0.87
C LEU A 101 -23.97 12.22 -1.09
N LEU A 102 -23.51 12.33 -2.33
CA LEU A 102 -22.25 13.00 -2.67
C LEU A 102 -22.34 14.53 -2.54
N SER A 103 -23.51 15.14 -2.67
CA SER A 103 -23.67 16.58 -2.38
C SER A 103 -23.62 16.91 -0.89
N LEU A 104 -23.97 15.96 -0.01
CA LEU A 104 -23.83 16.13 1.46
C LEU A 104 -22.38 16.27 1.88
N ALA A 105 -21.48 15.70 1.08
CA ALA A 105 -20.05 15.75 1.29
C ALA A 105 -19.44 17.14 1.05
N ASN A 106 -20.16 18.05 0.37
CA ASN A 106 -19.60 19.35 -0.01
C ASN A 106 -19.52 20.30 1.20
N PRO A 107 -18.31 20.72 1.63
CA PRO A 107 -18.13 21.61 2.77
C PRO A 107 -18.60 23.05 2.49
N ASP A 108 -18.74 23.45 1.22
CA ASP A 108 -19.05 24.82 0.80
C ASP A 108 -20.56 25.15 0.80
N GLY A 109 -21.38 24.35 1.49
CA GLY A 109 -22.80 24.68 1.65
C GLY A 109 -22.97 26.04 2.34
N GLU A 110 -23.85 26.90 1.83
CA GLU A 110 -24.09 28.29 2.31
C GLU A 110 -24.61 28.40 3.76
N GLN A 111 -24.67 27.30 4.53
CA GLN A 111 -25.24 27.21 5.87
C GLN A 111 -24.13 27.16 6.94
N GLU A 112 -24.18 28.05 7.94
CA GLU A 112 -23.31 27.99 9.13
C GLU A 112 -23.60 26.71 9.96
N ARG A 113 -22.88 25.62 9.69
CA ARG A 113 -22.97 24.35 10.43
C ARG A 113 -21.90 24.28 11.51
N SER A 114 -22.21 23.60 12.62
CA SER A 114 -21.16 23.28 13.59
C SER A 114 -20.23 22.19 13.06
N SER A 115 -18.97 22.20 13.50
CA SER A 115 -17.97 21.19 13.12
C SER A 115 -18.44 19.75 13.37
N ALA A 116 -19.16 19.50 14.47
CA ALA A 116 -19.63 18.17 14.82
C ALA A 116 -20.79 17.68 13.91
N GLN A 117 -21.69 18.59 13.52
CA GLN A 117 -22.78 18.25 12.59
C GLN A 117 -22.26 17.99 11.19
N GLN A 118 -21.26 18.76 10.75
CA GLN A 118 -20.60 18.55 9.47
C GLN A 118 -19.88 17.19 9.44
N GLU A 119 -19.16 16.86 10.51
CA GLU A 119 -18.48 15.56 10.67
C GLU A 119 -19.47 14.39 10.60
N GLU A 120 -20.59 14.46 11.33
CA GLU A 120 -21.61 13.41 11.34
C GLU A 120 -22.23 13.16 9.96
N LEU A 121 -22.58 14.24 9.24
CA LEU A 121 -23.11 14.15 7.88
C LEU A 121 -22.09 13.57 6.90
N GLN A 122 -20.83 13.96 7.03
CA GLN A 122 -19.75 13.47 6.19
C GLN A 122 -19.47 11.97 6.42
N LEU A 123 -19.53 11.50 7.67
CA LEU A 123 -19.41 10.08 7.99
C LEU A 123 -20.59 9.26 7.45
N GLN A 124 -21.81 9.77 7.53
CA GLN A 124 -22.99 9.12 6.97
C GLN A 124 -22.94 9.10 5.43
N ALA A 125 -22.53 10.19 4.80
CA ALA A 125 -22.33 10.27 3.35
C ALA A 125 -21.25 9.26 2.91
N LEU A 126 -20.12 9.22 3.61
CA LEU A 126 -19.04 8.26 3.34
C LEU A 126 -19.52 6.82 3.49
N GLY A 127 -20.26 6.51 4.56
CA GLY A 127 -20.82 5.18 4.77
C GLY A 127 -21.81 4.77 3.68
N ALA A 128 -22.69 5.68 3.28
CA ALA A 128 -23.69 5.41 2.25
C ALA A 128 -23.04 5.24 0.86
N VAL A 129 -22.09 6.11 0.51
CA VAL A 129 -21.26 5.98 -0.70
C VAL A 129 -20.48 4.67 -0.65
N SER A 130 -19.92 4.30 0.50
CA SER A 130 -19.19 3.06 0.69
C SER A 130 -20.05 1.81 0.44
N CYS A 131 -21.32 1.87 0.83
CA CYS A 131 -22.28 0.77 0.64
C CYS A 131 -22.83 0.70 -0.79
N LEU A 132 -23.00 1.85 -1.45
CA LEU A 132 -23.66 1.96 -2.76
C LEU A 132 -22.70 2.00 -3.94
N ALA A 133 -21.46 2.48 -3.77
CA ALA A 133 -20.46 2.56 -4.85
C ALA A 133 -20.20 1.22 -5.55
N PRO A 134 -20.12 0.07 -4.85
CA PRO A 134 -19.98 -1.23 -5.51
C PRO A 134 -21.19 -1.66 -6.33
N LEU A 135 -22.36 -1.06 -6.08
CA LEU A 135 -23.64 -1.43 -6.68
C LEU A 135 -24.09 -0.45 -7.78
N LEU A 136 -23.68 0.81 -7.70
CA LEU A 136 -24.00 1.89 -8.65
C LEU A 136 -22.72 2.45 -9.27
N LEU A 137 -21.96 1.59 -9.94
CA LEU A 137 -20.67 1.97 -10.51
C LEU A 137 -20.80 3.12 -11.52
N ASP A 138 -21.77 3.04 -12.42
CA ASP A 138 -22.01 4.05 -13.46
C ASP A 138 -22.34 5.42 -12.87
N ASP A 139 -23.22 5.46 -11.86
CA ASP A 139 -23.57 6.70 -11.16
C ASP A 139 -22.38 7.23 -10.35
N TYR A 140 -21.59 6.36 -9.73
CA TYR A 140 -20.42 6.74 -8.95
C TYR A 140 -19.38 7.44 -9.84
N VAL A 141 -19.13 6.89 -11.03
CA VAL A 141 -18.26 7.50 -12.04
C VAL A 141 -18.84 8.81 -12.54
N PHE A 142 -20.12 8.84 -12.88
CA PHE A 142 -20.81 10.04 -13.36
C PHE A 142 -20.65 11.20 -12.37
N CYS A 143 -20.68 10.90 -11.07
CA CYS A 143 -20.55 11.87 -9.99
C CYS A 143 -19.10 12.23 -9.61
N ARG A 144 -18.09 11.68 -10.29
CA ARG A 144 -16.67 11.80 -9.90
C ARG A 144 -16.41 11.34 -8.46
N GLY A 145 -17.00 10.21 -8.07
CA GLY A 145 -17.00 9.73 -6.69
C GLY A 145 -15.65 9.76 -5.98
N ASN A 146 -14.55 9.35 -6.63
CA ASN A 146 -13.21 9.40 -6.04
C ASN A 146 -12.74 10.83 -5.71
N THR A 147 -13.02 11.80 -6.59
CA THR A 147 -12.70 13.22 -6.34
C THR A 147 -13.52 13.76 -5.17
N GLN A 148 -14.80 13.40 -5.09
CA GLN A 148 -15.67 13.81 -4.01
C GLN A 148 -15.28 13.15 -2.68
N LEU A 149 -14.83 11.89 -2.70
CA LEU A 149 -14.23 11.22 -1.55
C LEU A 149 -12.98 11.96 -1.07
N LEU A 150 -12.05 12.32 -1.98
CA LEU A 150 -10.85 13.08 -1.60
C LEU A 150 -11.19 14.42 -0.95
N LEU A 151 -12.15 15.17 -1.51
CA LEU A 151 -12.61 16.45 -0.92
C LEU A 151 -13.26 16.26 0.45
N LEU A 152 -14.00 15.17 0.63
CA LEU A 152 -14.59 14.80 1.91
C LEU A 152 -13.51 14.47 2.94
N LEU A 153 -12.46 13.76 2.53
CA LEU A 153 -11.36 13.33 3.39
C LEU A 153 -10.47 14.47 3.86
N ASP A 154 -10.20 15.47 3.01
CA ASP A 154 -9.45 16.67 3.39
C ASP A 154 -10.15 17.45 4.54
N SER A 155 -11.45 17.25 4.69
CA SER A 155 -12.26 17.84 5.77
C SER A 155 -12.53 16.90 6.97
N LEU A 156 -12.20 15.61 6.88
CA LEU A 156 -12.47 14.61 7.90
C LEU A 156 -11.18 14.19 8.64
N VAL A 157 -11.14 14.37 9.96
CA VAL A 157 -10.04 13.91 10.83
C VAL A 157 -10.45 12.65 11.62
N CYS A 158 -11.19 11.73 10.99
CA CYS A 158 -12.03 10.78 11.75
C CYS A 158 -11.60 9.30 11.68
N GLN A 159 -11.76 8.64 12.83
CA GLN A 159 -11.44 7.25 13.16
C GLN A 159 -12.28 6.17 12.43
N SER A 160 -13.32 6.55 11.70
CA SER A 160 -14.25 5.62 11.03
C SER A 160 -14.00 5.49 9.53
N THR A 161 -13.24 6.42 8.95
CA THR A 161 -12.96 6.48 7.50
C THR A 161 -12.22 5.24 7.01
N VAL A 162 -11.17 4.80 7.73
CA VAL A 162 -10.35 3.65 7.37
C VAL A 162 -11.20 2.37 7.28
N GLY A 163 -12.07 2.15 8.28
CA GLY A 163 -12.96 0.99 8.30
C GLY A 163 -14.00 1.00 7.18
N LEU A 164 -14.57 2.17 6.87
CA LEU A 164 -15.54 2.33 5.79
C LEU A 164 -14.92 2.04 4.43
N LEU A 165 -13.79 2.68 4.10
CA LEU A 165 -13.07 2.48 2.84
C LEU A 165 -12.59 1.03 2.67
N SER A 166 -12.09 0.41 3.74
CA SER A 166 -11.75 -1.03 3.74
C SER A 166 -12.97 -1.90 3.42
N GLY A 167 -14.14 -1.55 3.97
CA GLY A 167 -15.41 -2.20 3.65
C GLY A 167 -15.80 -2.10 2.18
N VAL A 168 -15.60 -0.94 1.54
CA VAL A 168 -15.85 -0.76 0.09
C VAL A 168 -14.97 -1.69 -0.72
N LEU A 169 -13.67 -1.71 -0.42
CA LEU A 169 -12.72 -2.55 -1.13
C LEU A 169 -13.08 -4.02 -1.02
N ILE A 170 -13.48 -4.49 0.16
CA ILE A 170 -13.93 -5.88 0.35
C ILE A 170 -15.15 -6.19 -0.52
N GLN A 171 -16.12 -5.26 -0.62
CA GLN A 171 -17.31 -5.44 -1.45
C GLN A 171 -16.99 -5.42 -2.95
N LEU A 172 -16.21 -4.45 -3.41
CA LEU A 172 -15.74 -4.37 -4.79
C LEU A 172 -14.97 -5.64 -5.15
N GLN A 173 -14.11 -6.11 -4.25
CA GLN A 173 -13.29 -7.30 -4.46
C GLN A 173 -14.14 -8.57 -4.61
N ALA A 174 -15.24 -8.67 -3.86
CA ALA A 174 -16.13 -9.84 -3.86
C ALA A 174 -17.20 -9.82 -4.96
N GLY A 175 -17.67 -8.64 -5.36
CA GLY A 175 -18.89 -8.48 -6.16
C GLY A 175 -18.69 -8.00 -7.60
N CYS A 176 -17.55 -7.41 -7.94
CA CYS A 176 -17.36 -6.74 -9.22
C CYS A 176 -16.44 -7.54 -10.17
N ASP A 177 -16.66 -7.37 -11.48
CA ASP A 177 -15.86 -8.02 -12.52
C ASP A 177 -14.46 -7.39 -12.58
N GLU A 178 -13.42 -8.20 -12.37
CA GLU A 178 -12.02 -7.78 -12.47
C GLU A 178 -11.58 -7.41 -13.91
N GLN A 179 -12.46 -7.56 -14.90
CA GLN A 179 -12.27 -7.05 -16.26
C GLN A 179 -12.77 -5.61 -16.44
N ASP A 180 -13.51 -5.06 -15.49
CA ASP A 180 -13.97 -3.68 -15.54
C ASP A 180 -12.86 -2.71 -15.12
N VAL A 181 -12.42 -1.89 -16.06
CA VAL A 181 -11.35 -0.89 -15.86
C VAL A 181 -11.73 0.08 -14.74
N VAL A 182 -13.00 0.50 -14.69
CA VAL A 182 -13.47 1.47 -13.70
C VAL A 182 -13.35 0.88 -12.29
N VAL A 183 -13.73 -0.38 -12.13
CA VAL A 183 -13.64 -1.09 -10.85
C VAL A 183 -12.19 -1.18 -10.39
N VAL A 184 -11.27 -1.53 -11.29
CA VAL A 184 -9.83 -1.64 -10.98
C VAL A 184 -9.24 -0.28 -10.61
N GLU A 185 -9.62 0.79 -11.30
CA GLU A 185 -9.22 2.16 -10.98
C GLU A 185 -9.75 2.60 -9.60
N MET A 186 -11.02 2.34 -9.31
CA MET A 186 -11.62 2.63 -8.00
C MET A 186 -10.93 1.86 -6.88
N MET A 187 -10.64 0.57 -7.06
CA MET A 187 -9.89 -0.20 -6.08
C MET A 187 -8.51 0.41 -5.82
N SER A 188 -7.82 0.82 -6.88
CA SER A 188 -6.48 1.43 -6.78
C SER A 188 -6.53 2.78 -6.06
N ASP A 189 -7.49 3.62 -6.38
CA ASP A 189 -7.66 4.95 -5.78
C ASP A 189 -8.04 4.84 -4.29
N ILE A 190 -8.94 3.93 -3.92
CA ILE A 190 -9.31 3.73 -2.51
C ILE A 190 -8.13 3.18 -1.69
N GLN A 191 -7.34 2.24 -2.24
CA GLN A 191 -6.13 1.76 -1.57
C GLN A 191 -5.09 2.88 -1.39
N TRP A 192 -4.92 3.75 -2.38
CA TRP A 192 -4.02 4.90 -2.27
C TRP A 192 -4.47 5.87 -1.18
N ILE A 193 -5.76 6.18 -1.12
CA ILE A 193 -6.35 6.98 -0.04
C ILE A 193 -6.09 6.35 1.33
N LEU A 194 -6.32 5.04 1.48
CA LEU A 194 -6.05 4.33 2.73
C LEU A 194 -4.58 4.44 3.12
N SER A 195 -3.68 4.37 2.15
CA SER A 195 -2.24 4.48 2.37
C SER A 195 -1.89 5.86 2.94
N GLU A 196 -2.36 6.93 2.32
CA GLU A 196 -2.15 8.31 2.78
C GLU A 196 -2.72 8.54 4.20
N LEU A 197 -3.91 8.01 4.49
CA LEU A 197 -4.55 8.14 5.80
C LEU A 197 -3.78 7.39 6.91
N CYS A 198 -3.09 6.30 6.56
CA CYS A 198 -2.42 5.44 7.54
C CYS A 198 -0.93 5.73 7.71
N GLU A 199 -0.23 6.24 6.69
CA GLU A 199 1.25 6.30 6.64
C GLU A 199 1.86 6.87 7.93
N SER A 200 1.33 8.00 8.40
CA SER A 200 1.83 8.72 9.57
C SER A 200 0.93 8.65 10.82
N ASP A 201 -0.14 7.85 10.81
CA ASP A 201 -1.09 7.75 11.93
C ASP A 201 -1.22 6.32 12.45
N ALA A 202 -0.61 6.07 13.61
CA ALA A 202 -0.67 4.79 14.30
C ALA A 202 -2.10 4.33 14.65
N ARG A 203 -3.02 5.26 14.96
CA ARG A 203 -4.42 4.92 15.27
C ARG A 203 -5.17 4.48 14.02
N ALA A 204 -4.89 5.12 12.88
CA ALA A 204 -5.45 4.72 11.60
C ALA A 204 -4.98 3.30 11.21
N LYS A 205 -3.70 2.98 11.44
CA LYS A 205 -3.18 1.61 11.26
C LYS A 205 -3.87 0.58 12.17
N GLU A 206 -4.09 0.90 13.45
CA GLU A 206 -4.85 0.02 14.36
C GLU A 206 -6.29 -0.22 13.88
N GLN A 207 -6.94 0.80 13.31
CA GLN A 207 -8.31 0.71 12.77
C GLN A 207 -8.41 -0.06 11.46
N PHE A 208 -7.33 -0.05 10.66
CA PHE A 208 -7.25 -0.91 9.48
C PHE A 208 -7.53 -2.37 9.87
N GLY A 209 -6.96 -2.78 11.00
CA GLY A 209 -7.36 -3.98 11.73
C GLY A 209 -7.26 -5.27 10.91
N SER A 210 -7.85 -6.35 11.42
CA SER A 210 -7.79 -7.65 10.74
C SER A 210 -8.54 -7.66 9.40
N GLY A 211 -9.65 -6.92 9.29
CA GLY A 211 -10.44 -6.83 8.05
C GLY A 211 -9.67 -6.19 6.90
N GLY A 212 -9.00 -5.07 7.15
CA GLY A 212 -8.12 -4.43 6.17
C GLY A 212 -6.94 -5.32 5.80
N VAL A 213 -6.33 -6.00 6.77
CA VAL A 213 -5.24 -6.95 6.52
C VAL A 213 -5.71 -8.12 5.64
N GLU A 214 -6.88 -8.71 5.90
CA GLU A 214 -7.43 -9.78 5.04
C GLU A 214 -7.70 -9.27 3.61
N MET A 215 -8.16 -8.03 3.46
CA MET A 215 -8.37 -7.39 2.17
C MET A 215 -7.06 -7.31 1.36
N VAL A 216 -5.99 -6.74 1.92
CA VAL A 216 -4.71 -6.65 1.19
C VAL A 216 -4.10 -8.02 0.91
N VAL A 217 -4.23 -8.98 1.84
CA VAL A 217 -3.80 -10.37 1.62
C VAL A 217 -4.54 -11.00 0.43
N ASN A 218 -5.84 -10.75 0.28
CA ASN A 218 -6.61 -11.25 -0.85
C ASN A 218 -6.19 -10.59 -2.17
N PHE A 219 -5.82 -9.31 -2.17
CA PHE A 219 -5.26 -8.65 -3.35
C PHE A 219 -3.87 -9.21 -3.71
N LEU A 220 -2.97 -9.40 -2.74
CA LEU A 220 -1.66 -10.00 -2.99
C LEU A 220 -1.75 -11.41 -3.59
N LYS A 221 -2.73 -12.22 -3.14
CA LYS A 221 -2.98 -13.56 -3.69
C LYS A 221 -3.38 -13.57 -5.17
N ARG A 222 -3.91 -12.47 -5.71
CA ARG A 222 -4.20 -12.35 -7.16
C ARG A 222 -2.92 -12.27 -7.99
N GLY A 223 -1.79 -11.97 -7.35
CA GLY A 223 -0.48 -11.95 -7.98
C GLY A 223 -0.35 -10.90 -9.08
N SER A 224 0.51 -11.17 -10.05
CA SER A 224 0.88 -10.25 -11.12
C SER A 224 0.46 -10.73 -12.52
N GLU A 225 -0.38 -11.78 -12.62
CA GLU A 225 -0.77 -12.39 -13.89
C GLU A 225 -1.41 -11.39 -14.87
N LYS A 226 -2.19 -10.43 -14.34
CA LYS A 226 -2.88 -9.41 -15.12
C LYS A 226 -2.07 -8.11 -15.29
N PHE A 227 -0.79 -8.07 -14.89
CA PHE A 227 0.00 -6.83 -14.84
C PHE A 227 0.03 -6.08 -16.19
N TYR A 228 0.16 -6.79 -17.31
CA TYR A 228 0.17 -6.20 -18.67
C TYR A 228 -1.18 -6.28 -19.40
N SER A 229 -2.28 -6.49 -18.68
CA SER A 229 -3.63 -6.58 -19.28
C SER A 229 -4.12 -5.28 -19.91
N GLY A 230 -3.55 -4.13 -19.52
CA GLY A 230 -4.00 -2.80 -19.96
C GLY A 230 -5.24 -2.27 -19.21
N LEU A 231 -5.76 -3.01 -18.22
CA LEU A 231 -6.96 -2.64 -17.45
C LEU A 231 -6.64 -1.96 -16.11
N GLY A 232 -5.39 -1.53 -15.88
CA GLY A 232 -4.97 -0.86 -14.63
C GLY A 232 -4.47 -1.79 -13.50
N HIS A 233 -4.42 -3.11 -13.72
CA HIS A 233 -3.96 -4.08 -12.71
C HIS A 233 -2.51 -3.87 -12.23
N ASN A 234 -1.66 -3.24 -13.05
CA ASN A 234 -0.32 -2.80 -12.63
C ASN A 234 -0.38 -1.75 -11.51
N ARG A 235 -1.28 -0.76 -11.64
CA ARG A 235 -1.49 0.27 -10.62
C ARG A 235 -2.09 -0.36 -9.36
N LEU A 236 -3.07 -1.24 -9.52
CA LEU A 236 -3.70 -1.94 -8.40
C LEU A 236 -2.70 -2.77 -7.60
N LEU A 237 -1.77 -3.47 -8.26
CA LEU A 237 -0.72 -4.22 -7.58
C LEU A 237 0.21 -3.30 -6.78
N LEU A 238 0.66 -2.20 -7.39
CA LEU A 238 1.53 -1.22 -6.72
C LEU A 238 0.82 -0.55 -5.54
N SER A 239 -0.43 -0.13 -5.69
CA SER A 239 -1.23 0.41 -4.59
C SER A 239 -1.50 -0.62 -3.50
N THR A 240 -1.56 -1.92 -3.84
CA THR A 240 -1.73 -2.98 -2.84
C THR A 240 -0.48 -3.11 -1.98
N VAL A 241 0.70 -3.12 -2.60
CA VAL A 241 1.98 -3.20 -1.87
C VAL A 241 2.20 -1.93 -1.04
N ASP A 242 1.88 -0.76 -1.59
CA ASP A 242 1.89 0.52 -0.87
C ASP A 242 0.93 0.50 0.33
N CYS A 243 -0.28 -0.01 0.16
CA CYS A 243 -1.26 -0.16 1.24
C CYS A 243 -0.78 -1.13 2.33
N VAL A 244 -0.04 -2.19 1.99
CA VAL A 244 0.63 -3.03 3.00
C VAL A 244 1.67 -2.21 3.76
N TRP A 245 2.55 -1.49 3.07
CA TRP A 245 3.58 -0.67 3.73
C TRP A 245 2.97 0.42 4.62
N SER A 246 2.01 1.17 4.12
CA SER A 246 1.41 2.31 4.83
C SER A 246 0.41 1.90 5.90
N CYS A 247 -0.43 0.89 5.67
CA CYS A 247 -1.52 0.53 6.59
C CYS A 247 -1.18 -0.62 7.55
N VAL A 248 -0.25 -1.52 7.18
CA VAL A 248 0.06 -2.72 7.97
C VAL A 248 1.37 -2.56 8.72
N VAL A 249 2.44 -2.12 8.05
CA VAL A 249 3.79 -2.03 8.64
C VAL A 249 3.86 -0.87 9.65
N GLY A 250 4.55 -1.10 10.76
CA GLY A 250 4.71 -0.18 11.88
C GLY A 250 3.62 -0.29 12.97
N SER A 251 2.74 -1.29 12.91
CA SER A 251 1.79 -1.60 13.99
C SER A 251 1.80 -3.10 14.31
N ASP A 252 2.19 -3.43 15.55
CA ASP A 252 2.37 -4.81 16.02
C ASP A 252 1.14 -5.70 15.73
N ALA A 253 -0.07 -5.17 15.95
CA ALA A 253 -1.30 -5.92 15.79
C ALA A 253 -1.60 -6.30 14.33
N THR A 254 -1.39 -5.36 13.39
CA THR A 254 -1.62 -5.60 11.97
C THR A 254 -0.51 -6.42 11.35
N GLU A 255 0.75 -6.19 11.75
CA GLU A 255 1.89 -6.99 11.30
C GLU A 255 1.77 -8.45 11.72
N ASP A 256 1.52 -8.72 13.01
CA ASP A 256 1.39 -10.08 13.52
C ASP A 256 0.26 -10.83 12.81
N TYR A 257 -0.85 -10.14 12.54
CA TYR A 257 -1.97 -10.73 11.82
C TYR A 257 -1.64 -10.96 10.33
N PHE A 258 -0.94 -10.03 9.69
CA PHE A 258 -0.48 -10.18 8.30
C PHE A 258 0.49 -11.36 8.15
N LEU A 259 1.46 -11.49 9.07
CA LEU A 259 2.38 -12.61 9.13
C LEU A 259 1.64 -13.94 9.38
N ALA A 260 0.64 -13.95 10.28
CA ALA A 260 -0.22 -15.12 10.51
C ALA A 260 -1.00 -15.55 9.26
N LYS A 261 -1.27 -14.62 8.34
CA LYS A 261 -1.91 -14.87 7.04
C LYS A 261 -0.91 -15.17 5.91
N GLN A 262 0.35 -15.42 6.24
CA GLN A 262 1.44 -15.66 5.28
C GLN A 262 1.74 -14.45 4.38
N GLY A 263 1.53 -13.24 4.89
CA GLY A 263 1.75 -12.01 4.14
C GLY A 263 3.17 -11.83 3.60
N ALA A 264 4.21 -12.13 4.41
CA ALA A 264 5.59 -12.05 3.92
C ALA A 264 5.88 -13.08 2.81
N SER A 265 5.26 -14.26 2.87
CA SER A 265 5.34 -15.27 1.82
C SER A 265 4.73 -14.77 0.50
N LEU A 266 3.59 -14.09 0.55
CA LEU A 266 2.97 -13.50 -0.64
C LEU A 266 3.83 -12.39 -1.25
N LEU A 267 4.51 -11.58 -0.43
CA LEU A 267 5.47 -10.60 -0.92
C LEU A 267 6.66 -11.28 -1.61
N LEU A 268 7.17 -12.39 -1.08
CA LEU A 268 8.22 -13.19 -1.75
C LEU A 268 7.73 -13.82 -3.07
N ASP A 269 6.49 -14.29 -3.12
CA ASP A 269 5.87 -14.81 -4.36
C ASP A 269 5.78 -13.70 -5.43
N LEU A 270 5.51 -12.44 -5.02
CA LEU A 270 5.53 -11.30 -5.92
C LEU A 270 6.92 -11.02 -6.48
N LEU A 271 8.01 -11.15 -5.70
CA LEU A 271 9.37 -11.00 -6.23
C LEU A 271 9.67 -11.99 -7.36
N ARG A 272 9.05 -13.17 -7.36
CA ARG A 272 9.24 -14.17 -8.43
C ARG A 272 8.35 -13.96 -9.64
N THR A 273 7.11 -13.56 -9.42
CA THR A 273 6.11 -13.50 -10.49
C THR A 273 6.03 -12.14 -11.17
N SER A 274 6.34 -11.06 -10.43
CA SER A 274 6.13 -9.70 -10.91
C SER A 274 7.31 -9.15 -11.73
N PRO A 275 7.05 -8.16 -12.61
CA PRO A 275 8.12 -7.44 -13.31
C PRO A 275 9.02 -6.66 -12.36
N ARG A 276 10.26 -6.42 -12.80
CA ARG A 276 11.32 -5.76 -12.01
C ARG A 276 10.92 -4.41 -11.39
N CYS A 277 10.08 -3.63 -12.08
CA CYS A 277 9.61 -2.33 -11.55
C CYS A 277 8.81 -2.45 -10.24
N VAL A 278 8.32 -3.64 -9.88
CA VAL A 278 7.60 -3.91 -8.63
C VAL A 278 8.55 -4.35 -7.50
N HIS A 279 9.72 -4.92 -7.83
CA HIS A 279 10.62 -5.51 -6.85
C HIS A 279 11.14 -4.51 -5.82
N GLY A 280 11.37 -3.26 -6.23
CA GLY A 280 11.84 -2.20 -5.34
C GLY A 280 10.90 -1.91 -4.18
N VAL A 281 9.59 -1.78 -4.46
CA VAL A 281 8.58 -1.52 -3.42
C VAL A 281 8.37 -2.77 -2.56
N VAL A 282 8.35 -3.96 -3.15
CA VAL A 282 8.18 -5.22 -2.39
C VAL A 282 9.35 -5.47 -1.43
N LEU A 283 10.60 -5.23 -1.87
CA LEU A 283 11.78 -5.35 -1.01
C LEU A 283 11.78 -4.30 0.10
N ALA A 284 11.31 -3.08 -0.16
CA ALA A 284 11.18 -2.06 0.88
C ALA A 284 10.14 -2.47 1.94
N THR A 285 8.97 -2.95 1.51
CA THR A 285 7.93 -3.45 2.43
C THR A 285 8.41 -4.65 3.25
N LEU A 286 9.11 -5.61 2.61
CA LEU A 286 9.69 -6.75 3.31
C LEU A 286 10.76 -6.34 4.31
N LEU A 287 11.58 -5.35 3.96
CA LEU A 287 12.64 -4.83 4.82
C LEU A 287 12.06 -4.22 6.10
N ASP A 288 11.08 -3.33 5.98
CA ASP A 288 10.49 -2.69 7.15
C ASP A 288 9.72 -3.70 8.02
N LEU A 289 9.09 -4.71 7.39
CA LEU A 289 8.47 -5.82 8.11
C LEU A 289 9.50 -6.67 8.89
N CYS A 290 10.79 -6.60 8.58
CA CYS A 290 11.83 -7.32 9.34
C CYS A 290 12.05 -6.77 10.75
N ASP A 291 11.53 -5.59 11.08
CA ASP A 291 11.51 -5.09 12.46
C ASP A 291 10.63 -5.97 13.36
N ASN A 292 9.63 -6.66 12.79
CA ASN A 292 8.85 -7.66 13.49
C ASN A 292 9.68 -8.96 13.68
N PRO A 293 9.83 -9.46 14.93
CA PRO A 293 10.66 -10.62 15.24
C PRO A 293 10.18 -11.93 14.58
N ASN A 294 8.91 -12.02 14.19
CA ASN A 294 8.33 -13.22 13.57
C ASN A 294 8.71 -13.33 12.07
N THR A 295 9.00 -12.21 11.41
CA THR A 295 9.25 -12.12 9.96
C THR A 295 10.42 -12.99 9.51
N ARG A 296 11.53 -12.96 10.25
CA ARG A 296 12.74 -13.75 9.92
C ARG A 296 12.44 -15.23 9.75
N SER A 297 11.65 -15.81 10.66
CA SER A 297 11.32 -17.24 10.64
C SER A 297 10.47 -17.61 9.42
N GLN A 298 9.59 -16.71 9.01
CA GLN A 298 8.73 -16.89 7.85
C GLN A 298 9.52 -16.79 6.54
N ILE A 299 10.39 -15.79 6.40
CA ILE A 299 11.25 -15.64 5.21
C ILE A 299 12.14 -16.89 5.03
N LEU A 300 12.77 -17.39 6.10
CA LEU A 300 13.67 -18.55 6.00
C LEU A 300 12.93 -19.88 5.75
N SER A 301 11.66 -19.98 6.15
CA SER A 301 10.84 -21.17 5.93
C SER A 301 10.12 -21.18 4.58
N TRP A 302 9.98 -20.03 3.93
CA TRP A 302 9.32 -19.90 2.63
C TRP A 302 10.06 -20.66 1.52
N ARG A 303 9.29 -21.23 0.59
CA ARG A 303 9.75 -21.91 -0.62
C ARG A 303 8.85 -21.53 -1.78
N ASP A 304 9.42 -21.29 -2.95
CA ASP A 304 8.63 -21.11 -4.18
C ASP A 304 8.07 -22.44 -4.71
N THR A 305 7.39 -22.38 -5.86
CA THR A 305 6.84 -23.56 -6.55
C THR A 305 7.91 -24.57 -6.98
N ASP A 306 9.15 -24.12 -7.18
CA ASP A 306 10.29 -24.94 -7.58
C ASP A 306 11.12 -25.42 -6.37
N GLY A 307 10.71 -25.05 -5.14
CA GLY A 307 11.40 -25.40 -3.90
C GLY A 307 12.60 -24.50 -3.58
N GLN A 308 12.77 -23.38 -4.28
CA GLN A 308 13.84 -22.41 -4.05
C GLN A 308 13.58 -21.62 -2.77
N THR A 309 14.67 -21.25 -2.09
CA THR A 309 14.60 -20.53 -0.82
C THR A 309 14.63 -19.02 -1.03
N ALA A 310 14.08 -18.25 -0.08
CA ALA A 310 14.11 -16.79 -0.16
C ALA A 310 15.55 -16.22 -0.25
N PRO A 311 16.55 -16.70 0.53
CA PRO A 311 17.93 -16.27 0.37
C PRO A 311 18.49 -16.49 -1.04
N ARG A 312 18.16 -17.60 -1.69
CA ARG A 312 18.61 -17.89 -3.06
C ARG A 312 18.05 -16.88 -4.06
N ILE A 313 16.76 -16.57 -3.98
CA ILE A 313 16.11 -15.60 -4.87
C ILE A 313 16.64 -14.19 -4.64
N LEU A 314 16.87 -13.79 -3.40
CA LEU A 314 17.48 -12.49 -3.09
C LEU A 314 18.88 -12.35 -3.70
N LEU A 315 19.65 -13.45 -3.75
CA LEU A 315 20.96 -13.48 -4.41
C LEU A 315 20.85 -13.53 -5.93
N GLU A 316 19.81 -14.16 -6.48
CA GLU A 316 19.48 -14.11 -7.92
C GLU A 316 19.16 -12.66 -8.34
N LEU A 317 18.26 -11.99 -7.62
CA LEU A 317 17.94 -10.58 -7.85
C LEU A 317 19.17 -9.67 -7.73
N TRP A 318 20.08 -9.97 -6.80
CA TRP A 318 21.35 -9.24 -6.69
C TRP A 318 22.19 -9.36 -7.96
N ARG A 319 22.33 -10.58 -8.50
CA ARG A 319 23.11 -10.83 -9.72
C ARG A 319 22.48 -10.13 -10.92
N ASP A 320 21.15 -10.21 -11.07
CA ASP A 320 20.41 -9.51 -12.13
C ASP A 320 20.57 -7.99 -12.03
N GLU A 321 20.62 -7.46 -10.80
CA GLU A 321 20.86 -6.04 -10.54
C GLU A 321 22.29 -5.62 -10.92
N GLU A 322 23.28 -6.43 -10.58
CA GLU A 322 24.67 -6.19 -10.96
C GLU A 322 24.91 -6.25 -12.48
N GLU A 323 24.22 -7.17 -13.17
CA GLU A 323 24.27 -7.28 -14.62
C GLU A 323 23.71 -6.01 -15.29
N GLU A 324 22.55 -5.52 -14.86
CA GLU A 324 21.96 -4.29 -15.43
C GLU A 324 22.82 -3.06 -15.15
N LEU A 325 23.41 -2.98 -13.96
CA LEU A 325 24.33 -1.90 -13.57
C LEU A 325 25.71 -2.01 -14.25
N GLY A 326 25.99 -3.10 -14.98
CA GLY A 326 27.24 -3.32 -15.68
C GLY A 326 28.43 -3.55 -14.74
N VAL A 327 28.20 -4.14 -13.57
CA VAL A 327 29.26 -4.46 -12.61
C VAL A 327 30.10 -5.61 -13.16
N LEU A 328 31.43 -5.45 -13.13
CA LEU A 328 32.34 -6.44 -13.71
C LEU A 328 32.55 -7.64 -12.76
N ARG A 329 32.33 -8.83 -13.29
CA ARG A 329 32.57 -10.13 -12.64
C ARG A 329 33.52 -10.99 -13.45
N ASP A 330 34.15 -11.99 -12.81
CA ASP A 330 34.85 -13.04 -13.54
C ASP A 330 33.87 -14.14 -14.03
N GLN A 331 34.39 -15.18 -14.69
CA GLN A 331 33.58 -16.27 -15.24
C GLN A 331 32.84 -17.12 -14.19
N HIS A 332 33.16 -16.95 -12.90
CA HIS A 332 32.57 -17.66 -11.77
C HIS A 332 31.77 -16.71 -10.85
N GLY A 333 31.47 -15.48 -11.30
CA GLY A 333 30.74 -14.49 -10.49
C GLY A 333 31.57 -13.85 -9.38
N ARG A 334 32.90 -14.06 -9.36
CA ARG A 334 33.79 -13.49 -8.33
C ARG A 334 34.13 -12.04 -8.62
N ILE A 335 34.66 -11.36 -7.60
CA ILE A 335 35.23 -10.02 -7.75
C ILE A 335 36.39 -10.07 -8.75
N LYS A 336 36.31 -9.25 -9.80
CA LYS A 336 37.32 -9.20 -10.88
C LYS A 336 38.49 -8.27 -10.57
N ASP A 337 38.20 -7.11 -9.97
CA ASP A 337 39.17 -6.09 -9.59
C ASP A 337 38.96 -5.71 -8.12
N PRO A 338 39.92 -5.97 -7.22
CA PRO A 338 39.77 -5.64 -5.80
C PRO A 338 39.68 -4.13 -5.53
N LYS A 339 40.09 -3.28 -6.48
CA LYS A 339 39.90 -1.82 -6.38
C LYS A 339 38.53 -1.36 -6.82
N LYS A 340 37.79 -2.20 -7.55
CA LYS A 340 36.48 -1.89 -8.13
C LYS A 340 35.52 -3.06 -7.91
N PRO A 341 35.28 -3.47 -6.65
CA PRO A 341 34.57 -4.71 -6.36
C PRO A 341 33.10 -4.66 -6.77
N ILE A 342 32.44 -3.49 -6.71
CA ILE A 342 31.01 -3.35 -7.01
C ILE A 342 30.68 -2.12 -7.88
N LEU A 343 31.72 -1.53 -8.49
CA LEU A 343 31.62 -0.30 -9.29
C LEU A 343 30.76 -0.53 -10.52
N THR A 344 29.79 0.36 -10.75
CA THR A 344 28.89 0.29 -11.90
C THR A 344 29.48 0.97 -13.14
N HIS A 345 28.94 0.64 -14.32
CA HIS A 345 29.36 1.26 -15.58
C HIS A 345 29.09 2.77 -15.58
N LEU A 346 27.91 3.19 -15.12
CA LEU A 346 27.51 4.59 -15.04
C LEU A 346 28.43 5.39 -14.09
N GLN A 347 28.71 4.87 -12.90
CA GLN A 347 29.65 5.52 -11.97
C GLN A 347 31.03 5.70 -12.60
N GLN A 348 31.49 4.72 -13.38
CA GLN A 348 32.78 4.80 -14.07
C GLN A 348 32.80 5.87 -15.18
N GLU A 349 31.71 6.03 -15.94
CA GLU A 349 31.57 7.10 -16.93
C GLU A 349 31.48 8.49 -16.27
N VAL A 350 30.66 8.62 -15.22
CA VAL A 350 30.49 9.87 -14.47
C VAL A 350 31.81 10.32 -13.82
N SER A 351 32.59 9.37 -13.31
CA SER A 351 33.88 9.65 -12.66
C SER A 351 35.02 10.00 -13.61
N SER A 352 34.85 9.83 -14.93
CA SER A 352 35.93 9.99 -15.91
C SER A 352 35.99 11.37 -16.59
N GLY A 353 35.11 12.32 -16.25
CA GLY A 353 34.96 13.57 -17.02
C GLY A 353 35.17 14.90 -16.29
N SER A 354 34.79 15.04 -15.02
CA SER A 354 34.76 16.36 -14.36
C SER A 354 34.69 16.28 -12.83
N SER A 355 35.06 17.38 -12.18
CA SER A 355 34.76 17.62 -10.76
C SER A 355 33.27 17.92 -10.57
N PHE A 356 32.72 17.52 -9.42
CA PHE A 356 31.31 17.72 -9.07
C PHE A 356 31.10 18.90 -8.12
N PRO A 357 29.91 19.53 -8.11
CA PRO A 357 29.57 20.56 -7.14
C PRO A 357 29.64 20.03 -5.70
N ALA A 358 30.23 20.82 -4.79
CA ALA A 358 30.40 20.43 -3.38
C ALA A 358 29.09 20.26 -2.60
N ASP A 359 27.98 20.78 -3.12
CA ASP A 359 26.63 20.66 -2.55
C ASP A 359 25.85 19.44 -3.08
N SER A 360 26.43 18.66 -3.99
CA SER A 360 25.82 17.45 -4.52
C SER A 360 26.29 16.18 -3.77
N PRO A 361 25.38 15.23 -3.49
CA PRO A 361 25.77 13.93 -2.97
C PRO A 361 26.65 13.19 -4.00
N SER A 362 27.55 12.36 -3.50
CA SER A 362 28.48 11.61 -4.35
C SER A 362 27.73 10.57 -5.20
N ALA A 363 28.30 10.19 -6.35
CA ALA A 363 27.65 9.22 -7.24
C ALA A 363 27.45 7.87 -6.54
N ALA A 364 28.41 7.43 -5.73
CA ALA A 364 28.27 6.26 -4.88
C ALA A 364 27.10 6.35 -3.88
N VAL A 365 26.80 7.53 -3.34
CA VAL A 365 25.67 7.73 -2.42
C VAL A 365 24.33 7.75 -3.16
N LEU A 366 24.23 8.47 -4.28
CA LEU A 366 23.00 8.52 -5.08
C LEU A 366 22.57 7.13 -5.54
N GLU A 367 23.53 6.34 -6.01
CA GLU A 367 23.31 5.00 -6.53
C GLU A 367 22.71 4.02 -5.51
N VAL A 368 22.97 4.21 -4.21
CA VAL A 368 22.36 3.40 -3.13
C VAL A 368 20.84 3.53 -3.11
N SER A 369 20.31 4.70 -3.50
CA SER A 369 18.86 4.97 -3.48
C SER A 369 18.14 4.49 -4.74
N GLU A 370 18.87 4.27 -5.83
CA GLU A 370 18.30 4.01 -7.17
C GLU A 370 18.20 2.51 -7.51
N ASN A 371 18.80 1.64 -6.71
CA ASN A 371 18.92 0.21 -7.00
C ASN A 371 18.25 -0.70 -5.95
N LEU A 372 18.27 -2.01 -6.22
CA LEU A 372 17.77 -3.04 -5.29
C LEU A 372 18.82 -3.52 -4.28
N ARG A 373 20.13 -3.33 -4.57
CA ARG A 373 21.26 -3.88 -3.80
C ARG A 373 21.21 -3.49 -2.32
N ALA A 374 20.94 -2.23 -2.01
CA ALA A 374 20.88 -1.75 -0.63
C ALA A 374 19.77 -2.44 0.18
N LYS A 375 18.60 -2.65 -0.43
CA LYS A 375 17.45 -3.31 0.20
C LYS A 375 17.75 -4.79 0.44
N ILE A 376 18.32 -5.47 -0.55
CA ILE A 376 18.75 -6.88 -0.43
C ILE A 376 19.78 -7.04 0.69
N TYR A 377 20.80 -6.19 0.73
CA TYR A 377 21.81 -6.20 1.80
C TYR A 377 21.18 -6.05 3.19
N LEU A 378 20.27 -5.09 3.36
CA LEU A 378 19.61 -4.84 4.64
C LEU A 378 18.71 -6.01 5.06
N ILE A 379 18.00 -6.65 4.12
CA ILE A 379 17.25 -7.88 4.41
C ILE A 379 18.21 -8.98 4.90
N PHE A 380 19.37 -9.15 4.28
CA PHE A 380 20.38 -10.10 4.78
C PHE A 380 20.93 -9.73 6.17
N CYS A 381 21.02 -8.45 6.53
CA CYS A 381 21.33 -8.04 7.89
C CYS A 381 20.26 -8.52 8.89
N CYS A 382 18.98 -8.52 8.49
CA CYS A 382 17.88 -9.02 9.31
C CYS A 382 17.87 -10.57 9.39
N LEU A 383 18.13 -11.26 8.27
CA LEU A 383 18.15 -12.73 8.22
C LEU A 383 19.38 -13.33 8.92
N GLY A 384 20.50 -12.62 8.84
CA GLY A 384 21.83 -13.12 9.15
C GLY A 384 22.51 -13.78 7.95
N PHE A 385 23.84 -13.87 8.00
CA PHE A 385 24.68 -14.41 6.92
C PHE A 385 25.13 -15.86 7.16
N GLN A 386 24.54 -16.55 8.13
CA GLN A 386 24.94 -17.90 8.55
C GLN A 386 23.74 -18.86 8.47
N GLU A 387 24.02 -20.13 8.17
CA GLU A 387 23.04 -21.22 8.15
C GLU A 387 21.82 -20.96 7.23
N LEU A 388 22.05 -20.24 6.13
CA LEU A 388 21.03 -19.95 5.14
C LEU A 388 20.69 -21.22 4.33
N PRO A 389 19.39 -21.58 4.20
CA PRO A 389 19.00 -22.83 3.57
C PRO A 389 19.09 -22.78 2.04
N GLY A 390 19.47 -23.92 1.43
CA GLY A 390 19.31 -24.15 -0.01
C GLY A 390 20.20 -23.32 -0.92
N LEU A 391 21.34 -22.84 -0.41
CA LEU A 391 22.30 -22.06 -1.20
C LEU A 391 23.28 -22.99 -1.93
N SER A 392 23.53 -22.68 -3.20
CA SER A 392 24.59 -23.28 -4.01
C SER A 392 25.93 -22.56 -3.79
N ALA A 393 27.02 -23.10 -4.32
CA ALA A 393 28.33 -22.45 -4.25
C ALA A 393 28.34 -21.07 -4.94
N GLU A 394 27.65 -20.92 -6.07
CA GLU A 394 27.44 -19.63 -6.75
C GLU A 394 26.72 -18.63 -5.85
N ASP A 395 25.72 -19.10 -5.08
CA ASP A 395 25.02 -18.28 -4.11
C ASP A 395 25.95 -17.85 -2.97
N PHE A 396 26.81 -18.73 -2.46
CA PHE A 396 27.81 -18.37 -1.44
C PHE A 396 28.87 -17.39 -1.98
N VAL A 397 29.28 -17.51 -3.24
CA VAL A 397 30.16 -16.54 -3.92
C VAL A 397 29.48 -15.16 -3.98
N THR A 398 28.19 -15.11 -4.29
CA THR A 398 27.41 -13.87 -4.30
C THR A 398 27.24 -13.31 -2.88
N LEU A 399 26.92 -14.17 -1.92
CA LEU A 399 26.67 -13.81 -0.53
C LEU A 399 27.89 -13.16 0.15
N SER A 400 29.11 -13.60 -0.18
CA SER A 400 30.34 -13.00 0.35
C SER A 400 30.51 -11.55 -0.12
N ILE A 401 30.03 -11.21 -1.32
CA ILE A 401 29.95 -9.83 -1.83
C ILE A 401 28.87 -9.05 -1.06
N VAL A 402 27.65 -9.59 -0.98
CA VAL A 402 26.52 -8.94 -0.29
C VAL A 402 26.90 -8.61 1.15
N ARG A 403 27.49 -9.56 1.88
CA ARG A 403 27.96 -9.38 3.26
C ARG A 403 28.92 -8.22 3.45
N ARG A 404 29.66 -7.84 2.40
CA ARG A 404 30.62 -6.74 2.41
C ARG A 404 30.14 -5.49 1.67
N TYR A 405 28.91 -5.46 1.16
CA TYR A 405 28.36 -4.36 0.37
C TYR A 405 28.64 -2.98 0.95
N LEU A 406 28.29 -2.74 2.22
CA LEU A 406 28.49 -1.42 2.83
C LEU A 406 29.97 -1.04 2.93
N ASN A 407 30.87 -2.01 3.17
CA ASN A 407 32.32 -1.73 3.18
C ASN A 407 32.79 -1.29 1.79
N PHE A 408 32.33 -1.97 0.74
CA PHE A 408 32.66 -1.61 -0.63
C PHE A 408 32.09 -0.25 -1.05
N LYS A 409 30.83 0.06 -0.69
CA LYS A 409 30.23 1.38 -0.96
C LYS A 409 30.95 2.51 -0.23
N VAL A 410 31.34 2.30 1.03
CA VAL A 410 32.18 3.26 1.77
C VAL A 410 33.53 3.44 1.07
N GLY A 411 34.11 2.36 0.53
CA GLY A 411 35.31 2.42 -0.32
C GLY A 411 35.13 3.31 -1.56
N GLU A 412 34.04 3.12 -2.31
CA GLU A 412 33.74 3.95 -3.49
C GLU A 412 33.62 5.44 -3.14
N VAL A 413 32.97 5.78 -2.03
CA VAL A 413 32.86 7.16 -1.55
C VAL A 413 34.23 7.76 -1.26
N TRP A 414 35.13 7.01 -0.61
CA TRP A 414 36.48 7.49 -0.32
C TRP A 414 37.35 7.62 -1.57
N ASP A 415 37.16 6.76 -2.56
CA ASP A 415 37.83 6.88 -3.86
C ASP A 415 37.31 8.12 -4.62
N GLU A 416 36.02 8.41 -4.57
CA GLU A 416 35.41 9.63 -5.11
C GLU A 416 35.97 10.89 -4.42
N VAL A 417 36.03 10.91 -3.08
CA VAL A 417 36.63 12.02 -2.30
C VAL A 417 38.09 12.22 -2.67
N SER A 418 38.88 11.14 -2.75
CA SER A 418 40.30 11.20 -3.11
C SER A 418 40.50 11.74 -4.53
N ARG A 419 39.62 11.35 -5.47
CA ARG A 419 39.63 11.84 -6.84
C ARG A 419 39.28 13.32 -6.94
N GLU A 420 38.24 13.79 -6.24
CA GLU A 420 37.83 15.20 -6.25
C GLU A 420 38.92 16.11 -5.66
N LEU A 421 39.51 15.73 -4.51
CA LEU A 421 40.63 16.48 -3.91
C LEU A 421 41.81 16.63 -4.88
N PHE A 422 42.10 15.58 -5.66
CA PHE A 422 43.13 15.60 -6.69
C PHE A 422 42.77 16.52 -7.85
N LEU A 423 41.52 16.47 -8.34
CA LEU A 423 41.06 17.30 -9.47
C LEU A 423 40.99 18.80 -9.13
N GLU A 424 40.61 19.15 -7.90
CA GLU A 424 40.60 20.52 -7.41
C GLU A 424 42.01 21.08 -7.12
N GLY A 425 43.04 20.21 -7.11
CA GLY A 425 44.39 20.59 -6.75
C GLY A 425 44.54 20.93 -5.26
N THR A 426 43.68 20.38 -4.42
CA THR A 426 43.70 20.61 -2.97
C THR A 426 44.95 19.98 -2.36
N ARG A 427 45.75 20.80 -1.68
CA ARG A 427 47.01 20.35 -1.06
C ARG A 427 46.74 19.76 0.31
N LEU A 428 46.82 18.44 0.39
CA LEU A 428 46.66 17.68 1.63
C LEU A 428 47.89 17.83 2.54
N THR A 429 47.66 17.69 3.86
CA THR A 429 48.78 17.51 4.79
C THR A 429 49.32 16.08 4.69
N SER A 430 50.56 15.83 5.10
CA SER A 430 51.12 14.48 5.09
C SER A 430 50.29 13.49 5.91
N SER A 431 49.66 13.96 6.99
CA SER A 431 48.78 13.14 7.82
C SER A 431 47.50 12.73 7.08
N ASP A 432 46.92 13.65 6.29
CA ASP A 432 45.70 13.38 5.52
C ASP A 432 46.01 12.45 4.33
N GLU A 433 47.15 12.64 3.66
CA GLU A 433 47.62 11.73 2.59
C GLU A 433 47.83 10.30 3.10
N GLU A 434 48.42 10.14 4.29
CA GLU A 434 48.59 8.83 4.93
C GLU A 434 47.25 8.21 5.34
N ALA A 435 46.32 9.03 5.87
CA ALA A 435 44.99 8.57 6.23
C ALA A 435 44.19 8.08 5.00
N LEU A 436 44.14 8.85 3.92
CA LEU A 436 43.47 8.45 2.67
C LEU A 436 44.08 7.18 2.09
N ARG A 437 45.41 7.06 2.06
CA ARG A 437 46.09 5.86 1.58
C ARG A 437 45.70 4.63 2.41
N SER A 438 45.71 4.76 3.74
CA SER A 438 45.31 3.69 4.66
C SER A 438 43.86 3.24 4.45
N ILE A 439 42.95 4.19 4.19
CA ILE A 439 41.54 3.90 3.89
C ILE A 439 41.41 3.10 2.59
N CYS A 440 42.04 3.56 1.50
CA CYS A 440 42.01 2.85 0.21
C CYS A 440 42.62 1.44 0.33
N GLU A 441 43.76 1.31 1.02
CA GLU A 441 44.41 0.00 1.26
C GLU A 441 43.52 -0.95 2.06
N THR A 442 42.80 -0.45 3.07
CA THR A 442 41.87 -1.25 3.88
C THR A 442 40.66 -1.75 3.06
N SER A 443 40.14 -0.89 2.17
CA SER A 443 39.05 -1.26 1.26
C SER A 443 39.48 -2.34 0.27
N GLU A 444 40.64 -2.16 -0.38
CA GLU A 444 41.19 -3.13 -1.33
C GLU A 444 41.51 -4.46 -0.65
N GLU A 445 42.08 -4.43 0.56
CA GLU A 445 42.36 -5.62 1.36
C GLU A 445 41.08 -6.38 1.73
N THR A 446 39.99 -5.66 2.03
CA THR A 446 38.68 -6.29 2.27
C THR A 446 38.20 -7.03 1.02
N ALA A 447 38.35 -6.44 -0.16
CA ALA A 447 37.99 -7.09 -1.42
C ALA A 447 38.87 -8.31 -1.72
N ARG A 448 40.19 -8.24 -1.48
CA ARG A 448 41.10 -9.39 -1.63
C ARG A 448 40.70 -10.56 -0.74
N ARG A 449 40.36 -10.31 0.52
CA ARG A 449 39.88 -11.36 1.44
C ARG A 449 38.59 -12.02 0.96
N VAL A 450 37.69 -11.25 0.36
CA VAL A 450 36.48 -11.81 -0.26
C VAL A 450 36.84 -12.65 -1.48
N MET A 451 37.81 -12.25 -2.30
CA MET A 451 38.29 -13.05 -3.43
C MET A 451 38.92 -14.38 -2.97
N GLU A 452 39.66 -14.38 -1.86
CA GLU A 452 40.20 -15.58 -1.23
C GLU A 452 39.06 -16.49 -0.75
N GLU A 453 38.09 -15.96 0.01
CA GLU A 453 36.89 -16.69 0.46
C GLU A 453 36.11 -17.30 -0.73
N GLN A 454 35.94 -16.55 -1.82
CA GLN A 454 35.29 -17.03 -3.04
C GLN A 454 36.06 -18.14 -3.73
N SER A 455 37.39 -18.12 -3.67
CA SER A 455 38.22 -19.19 -4.23
C SER A 455 38.10 -20.46 -3.40
N ASP A 456 38.14 -20.34 -2.07
CA ASP A 456 37.95 -21.47 -1.15
C ASP A 456 36.58 -22.14 -1.35
N ILE A 457 35.51 -21.37 -1.56
CA ILE A 457 34.15 -21.88 -1.82
C ILE A 457 34.13 -22.77 -3.07
N LEU A 458 34.73 -22.31 -4.17
CA LEU A 458 34.75 -23.04 -5.44
C LEU A 458 35.65 -24.28 -5.39
N GLU A 459 36.80 -24.20 -4.71
CA GLU A 459 37.68 -25.35 -4.49
C GLU A 459 36.99 -26.44 -3.67
N GLN A 460 36.25 -26.06 -2.62
CA GLN A 460 35.46 -27.00 -1.83
C GLN A 460 34.38 -27.68 -2.69
N GLN A 461 33.67 -26.93 -3.53
CA GLN A 461 32.68 -27.51 -4.45
C GLN A 461 33.31 -28.53 -5.41
N GLN A 462 34.41 -28.17 -6.07
CA GLN A 462 35.11 -29.09 -6.99
C GLN A 462 35.58 -30.36 -6.26
N SER A 463 36.04 -30.22 -5.01
CA SER A 463 36.45 -31.36 -4.20
C SER A 463 35.26 -32.29 -3.91
N VAL A 464 34.07 -31.76 -3.60
CA VAL A 464 32.87 -32.56 -3.34
C VAL A 464 32.41 -33.28 -4.61
N GLU A 465 32.34 -32.58 -5.74
CA GLU A 465 31.94 -33.16 -7.03
C GLU A 465 32.87 -34.32 -7.44
N LEU A 466 34.18 -34.16 -7.28
CA LEU A 466 35.15 -35.23 -7.55
C LEU A 466 34.99 -36.45 -6.64
N HIS A 467 34.54 -36.27 -5.40
CA HIS A 467 34.28 -37.39 -4.49
C HIS A 467 32.93 -38.08 -4.76
N GLU A 468 31.94 -37.37 -5.31
CA GLU A 468 30.65 -37.96 -5.70
C GLU A 468 30.72 -38.73 -7.02
N GLU A 469 31.69 -38.41 -7.90
CA GLU A 469 31.93 -39.12 -9.16
C GLU A 469 32.77 -40.41 -9.02
N MET A 470 33.39 -40.64 -7.86
CA MET A 470 34.20 -41.84 -7.53
C MET A 470 33.40 -42.92 -6.81
#